data_AF-A0A7S3KPR2-F1
#
_entry.id   AF-A0A7S3KPR2-F1
#
_cell.length_a   1.000
_cell.length_b   1.000
_cell.length_c   1.000
_cell.angle_alpha   90.00
_cell.angle_beta   90.00
_cell.angle_gamma   90.00
#
_symmetry.space_group_name_H-M   'P 1'
#
loop_
_entity.id
_entity.type
_entity.pdbx_description
1 polymer ?
#
loop_
_entity_poly.entity_id
_entity_poly.type
_entity_poly.pdbx_seq_one_letter_code
_entity_poly.pdbx_strand_id
1 'polypeptide(L)'
;KGFDMISYLMYFNNELSGPQQHTKAYAETFHNQFKTKISSKIAFEGFKKMTFRFDEISDIDSKNFIGISSDPAGESILKKFSYEDMKGGKSVDIYSNQCYIHYPYSPPRILATGENYNYELGQDNSSSYDKTVEMMNYTEKVKKVMNSGNYTVVLTENNQLYYCGYKSSFERTNQTC
;
A
#
# COMPACT_ATOMS: atom_id res chain seq x y z
N LYS A 1 2.02 -9.51 20.68
CA LYS A 1 0.89 -8.58 20.49
C LYS A 1 -0.32 -9.43 20.11
N GLY A 2 -1.48 -9.19 20.74
CA GLY A 2 -2.64 -10.11 20.65
C GLY A 2 -3.50 -9.94 19.40
N PHE A 3 -3.73 -8.70 18.96
CA PHE A 3 -4.63 -8.34 17.84
C PHE A 3 -4.26 -6.97 17.27
N ASP A 4 -4.54 -6.77 15.98
CA ASP A 4 -4.50 -5.44 15.32
C ASP A 4 -5.94 -4.95 15.12
N MET A 5 -6.16 -3.64 15.23
CA MET A 5 -7.48 -3.01 15.11
C MET A 5 -7.50 -2.00 13.95
N ILE A 6 -8.50 -2.12 13.09
CA ILE A 6 -8.74 -1.18 12.00
C ILE A 6 -10.05 -0.43 12.27
N SER A 7 -9.97 0.90 12.26
CA SER A 7 -11.12 1.80 12.37
C SER A 7 -11.14 2.76 11.19
N TYR A 8 -12.26 2.85 10.48
CA TYR A 8 -12.42 3.78 9.38
C TYR A 8 -13.81 4.43 9.37
N LEU A 9 -13.83 5.65 8.83
CA LEU A 9 -15.02 6.39 8.49
C LEU A 9 -15.19 6.35 6.97
N MET A 10 -16.43 6.10 6.55
CA MET A 10 -16.81 6.09 5.14
C MET A 10 -17.87 7.16 4.90
N TYR A 11 -17.64 7.96 3.87
CA TYR A 11 -18.55 9.00 3.40
C TYR A 11 -19.02 8.64 2.00
N PHE A 12 -20.29 8.90 1.71
CA PHE A 12 -20.87 8.76 0.38
C PHE A 12 -21.26 10.15 -0.14
N ASN A 13 -21.13 10.39 -1.44
CA ASN A 13 -21.41 11.72 -2.00
C ASN A 13 -22.90 12.14 -1.86
N ASN A 14 -23.10 13.47 -1.86
CA ASN A 14 -24.18 14.32 -1.32
C ASN A 14 -25.68 14.10 -1.68
N GLU A 15 -26.21 12.87 -1.77
CA GLU A 15 -27.68 12.66 -1.87
C GLU A 15 -28.30 11.94 -0.66
N LEU A 16 -27.54 11.79 0.43
CA LEU A 16 -27.97 11.06 1.62
C LEU A 16 -28.23 11.96 2.83
N SER A 17 -29.25 11.59 3.61
CA SER A 17 -29.61 12.26 4.86
C SER A 17 -28.52 12.10 5.92
N GLY A 18 -28.41 13.06 6.86
CA GLY A 18 -27.32 13.16 7.84
C GLY A 18 -26.90 11.87 8.58
N PRO A 19 -27.80 10.96 8.96
CA PRO A 19 -27.43 9.69 9.60
C PRO A 19 -26.78 8.66 8.67
N GLN A 20 -27.01 8.75 7.35
CA GLN A 20 -26.48 7.83 6.33
C GLN A 20 -25.06 8.22 5.86
N GLN A 21 -24.56 9.38 6.30
CA GLN A 21 -23.23 9.88 5.95
C GLN A 21 -22.09 9.27 6.77
N HIS A 22 -22.41 8.46 7.79
CA HIS A 22 -21.44 7.93 8.74
C HIS A 22 -21.72 6.47 9.07
N THR A 23 -20.87 5.57 8.58
CA THR A 23 -20.75 4.21 9.13
C THR A 23 -19.36 4.05 9.71
N LYS A 24 -19.28 3.78 11.01
CA LYS A 24 -18.03 3.38 11.68
C LYS A 24 -18.04 1.87 11.80
N ALA A 25 -17.05 1.21 11.19
CA ALA A 25 -16.87 -0.22 11.28
C ALA A 25 -15.58 -0.54 12.04
N TYR A 26 -15.63 -1.58 12.86
CA TYR A 26 -14.49 -2.13 13.57
C TYR A 26 -14.28 -3.56 13.10
N ALA A 27 -13.05 -3.91 12.75
CA ALA A 27 -12.68 -5.26 12.42
C ALA A 27 -11.45 -5.67 13.25
N GLU A 28 -11.64 -6.67 14.11
CA GLU A 28 -10.56 -7.45 14.70
C GLU A 28 -10.26 -8.62 13.79
N THR A 29 -8.99 -8.93 13.55
CA THR A 29 -8.71 -10.02 12.63
C THR A 29 -7.42 -10.78 12.93
N PHE A 30 -7.43 -12.04 12.48
CA PHE A 30 -6.29 -12.96 12.47
C PHE A 30 -5.83 -13.15 11.02
N HIS A 31 -4.56 -12.96 10.77
CA HIS A 31 -4.13 -12.32 9.54
C HIS A 31 -2.94 -13.03 8.86
N ASN A 32 -3.17 -13.57 7.66
CA ASN A 32 -2.14 -14.10 6.75
C ASN A 32 -2.24 -13.40 5.38
N GLN A 33 -1.12 -13.11 4.70
CA GLN A 33 -1.07 -12.52 3.34
C GLN A 33 -1.98 -13.32 2.37
N PHE A 34 -3.00 -12.67 1.81
CA PHE A 34 -4.31 -13.31 1.55
C PHE A 34 -4.51 -14.20 0.32
N LYS A 35 -5.49 -15.12 0.48
CA LYS A 35 -6.28 -15.80 -0.56
C LYS A 35 -7.56 -16.50 -0.02
N THR A 36 -8.21 -16.18 1.10
CA THR A 36 -8.77 -14.91 1.62
C THR A 36 -9.12 -15.04 3.12
N LYS A 37 -8.99 -13.96 3.90
CA LYS A 37 -9.83 -13.63 5.07
C LYS A 37 -10.10 -12.13 4.98
N ILE A 38 -11.31 -11.76 4.55
CA ILE A 38 -11.70 -10.36 4.26
C ILE A 38 -11.99 -9.64 5.59
N SER A 39 -11.48 -8.41 5.78
CA SER A 39 -11.82 -7.62 6.98
C SER A 39 -13.15 -6.89 6.82
N SER A 40 -13.52 -6.49 5.60
CA SER A 40 -14.87 -5.98 5.29
C SER A 40 -15.20 -6.03 3.79
N LYS A 41 -16.44 -6.40 3.44
CA LYS A 41 -17.04 -6.17 2.12
C LYS A 41 -17.96 -4.96 2.21
N ILE A 42 -17.81 -4.03 1.28
CA ILE A 42 -18.61 -2.81 1.21
C ILE A 42 -19.29 -2.79 -0.14
N ALA A 43 -20.62 -2.76 -0.16
CA ALA A 43 -21.41 -2.67 -1.38
C ALA A 43 -22.59 -1.73 -1.15
N PHE A 44 -22.68 -0.69 -1.97
CA PHE A 44 -23.75 0.30 -1.91
C PHE A 44 -24.13 0.70 -3.34
N GLU A 45 -25.37 0.36 -3.73
CA GLU A 45 -25.91 0.71 -5.04
C GLU A 45 -26.30 2.19 -5.10
N GLY A 46 -26.18 2.81 -6.29
CA GLY A 46 -26.61 4.18 -6.54
C GLY A 46 -25.57 5.28 -6.28
N PHE A 47 -24.36 4.94 -5.80
CA PHE A 47 -23.31 5.94 -5.54
C PHE A 47 -22.26 6.01 -6.63
N LYS A 48 -21.83 7.24 -6.93
CA LYS A 48 -20.70 7.51 -7.84
C LYS A 48 -19.35 7.46 -7.14
N LYS A 49 -19.31 7.65 -5.81
CA LYS A 49 -18.08 7.87 -5.04
C LYS A 49 -18.25 7.52 -3.57
N MET A 50 -17.31 6.73 -3.04
CA MET A 50 -17.12 6.46 -1.61
C MET A 50 -15.80 7.08 -1.16
N THR A 51 -15.79 7.88 -0.10
CA THR A 51 -14.57 8.44 0.48
C THR A 51 -14.23 7.69 1.76
N PHE A 52 -13.06 7.07 1.81
CA PHE A 52 -12.53 6.42 3.00
C PHE A 52 -11.58 7.35 3.74
N ARG A 53 -11.69 7.39 5.06
CA ARG A 53 -10.71 7.98 5.97
C ARG A 53 -10.45 7.00 7.10
N PHE A 54 -9.21 6.55 7.25
CA PHE A 54 -8.82 5.72 8.38
C PHE A 54 -8.56 6.60 9.59
N ASP A 55 -9.03 6.15 10.75
CA ASP A 55 -8.97 6.87 12.01
C ASP A 55 -7.61 6.65 12.69
N GLU A 56 -7.13 7.67 13.42
CA GLU A 56 -5.89 7.64 14.20
C GLU A 56 -5.92 6.56 15.29
N ILE A 57 -7.12 6.11 15.68
CA ILE A 57 -7.32 5.02 16.64
C ILE A 57 -6.91 3.65 16.07
N SER A 58 -6.75 3.51 14.75
CA SER A 58 -6.24 2.27 14.15
C SER A 58 -4.85 1.94 14.70
N ASP A 59 -4.69 0.72 15.24
CA ASP A 59 -3.42 0.17 15.73
C ASP A 59 -3.10 -1.04 14.86
N ILE A 60 -2.29 -0.79 13.84
CA ILE A 60 -1.79 -1.80 12.91
C ILE A 60 -0.27 -1.88 13.02
N ASP A 61 0.31 -3.01 12.59
CA ASP A 61 1.76 -3.10 12.40
C ASP A 61 2.21 -2.10 11.32
N SER A 62 3.18 -1.24 11.67
CA SER A 62 3.71 -0.20 10.76
C SER A 62 4.38 -0.76 9.51
N LYS A 63 4.71 -2.05 9.49
CA LYS A 63 5.24 -2.75 8.31
C LYS A 63 4.15 -3.21 7.36
N ASN A 64 2.88 -3.25 7.78
CA ASN A 64 1.76 -3.67 6.97
C ASN A 64 0.99 -2.47 6.43
N PHE A 65 0.18 -2.74 5.41
CA PHE A 65 -0.70 -1.77 4.79
C PHE A 65 -2.14 -2.28 4.85
N ILE A 66 -3.08 -1.37 4.65
CA ILE A 66 -4.46 -1.70 4.31
C ILE A 66 -4.61 -1.60 2.79
N GLY A 67 -5.07 -2.67 2.14
CA GLY A 67 -5.43 -2.70 0.73
C GLY A 67 -6.93 -2.57 0.53
N ILE A 68 -7.36 -1.72 -0.39
CA ILE A 68 -8.74 -1.67 -0.90
C ILE A 68 -8.72 -2.25 -2.31
N SER A 69 -9.56 -3.23 -2.62
CA SER A 69 -9.67 -3.84 -3.95
C SER A 69 -11.08 -3.84 -4.52
N SER A 70 -11.21 -4.07 -5.82
CA SER A 70 -12.50 -4.29 -6.49
C SER A 70 -12.97 -5.76 -6.45
N ASP A 71 -12.07 -6.69 -6.12
CA ASP A 71 -12.35 -8.13 -6.06
C ASP A 71 -12.11 -8.70 -4.64
N PRO A 72 -12.81 -9.79 -4.27
CA PRO A 72 -12.69 -10.38 -2.93
C PRO A 72 -11.32 -11.03 -2.66
N ALA A 73 -10.52 -11.34 -3.69
CA ALA A 73 -9.21 -11.98 -3.53
C ALA A 73 -8.10 -10.96 -3.24
N GLY A 74 -8.34 -9.67 -3.47
CA GLY A 74 -7.33 -8.62 -3.33
C GLY A 74 -6.32 -8.58 -4.48
N GLU A 75 -6.69 -9.13 -5.65
CA GLU A 75 -5.81 -9.16 -6.83
C GLU A 75 -5.81 -7.83 -7.58
N SER A 76 -6.92 -7.10 -7.55
CA SER A 76 -7.15 -5.80 -8.19
C SER A 76 -7.18 -4.68 -7.13
N ILE A 77 -6.00 -4.36 -6.58
CA ILE A 77 -5.87 -3.31 -5.56
C ILE A 77 -6.14 -1.93 -6.19
N LEU A 78 -7.15 -1.23 -5.65
CA LEU A 78 -7.54 0.13 -5.99
C LEU A 78 -6.74 1.18 -5.19
N LYS A 79 -6.48 0.90 -3.91
CA LYS A 79 -5.71 1.80 -3.03
C LYS A 79 -4.98 1.04 -1.92
N LYS A 80 -3.89 1.62 -1.43
CA LYS A 80 -3.15 1.17 -0.26
C LYS A 80 -3.01 2.32 0.74
N PHE A 81 -3.03 1.99 2.03
CA PHE A 81 -2.76 2.91 3.12
C PHE A 81 -1.65 2.35 3.99
N SER A 82 -0.56 3.11 4.13
CA SER A 82 0.47 2.84 5.14
C SER A 82 0.00 3.28 6.52
N TYR A 83 0.74 2.91 7.55
CA TYR A 83 0.54 3.45 8.90
C TYR A 83 0.60 4.99 8.93
N GLU A 84 1.56 5.58 8.22
CA GLU A 84 1.71 7.04 8.15
C GLU A 84 0.56 7.72 7.42
N ASP A 85 0.03 7.12 6.35
CA ASP A 85 -1.14 7.66 5.65
C ASP A 85 -2.34 7.79 6.60
N MET A 86 -2.51 6.83 7.52
CA MET A 86 -3.60 6.85 8.49
C MET A 86 -3.37 7.86 9.61
N LYS A 87 -2.16 7.95 10.15
CA LYS A 87 -1.82 8.95 11.17
C LYS A 87 -1.88 10.39 10.63
N GLY A 88 -1.63 10.57 9.33
CA GLY A 88 -1.84 11.84 8.64
C GLY A 88 -3.31 12.16 8.33
N GLY A 89 -4.27 11.29 8.69
CA GLY A 89 -5.69 11.50 8.45
C GLY A 89 -6.07 11.51 6.96
N LYS A 90 -5.26 10.87 6.11
CA LYS A 90 -5.45 10.86 4.65
C LYS A 90 -6.76 10.20 4.27
N SER A 91 -7.42 10.75 3.26
CA SER A 91 -8.61 10.18 2.65
C SER A 91 -8.36 9.69 1.23
N VAL A 92 -9.19 8.76 0.75
CA VAL A 92 -9.24 8.36 -0.67
C VAL A 92 -10.67 8.28 -1.16
N ASP A 93 -10.86 8.74 -2.40
CA ASP A 93 -12.09 8.50 -3.15
C ASP A 93 -11.99 7.18 -3.95
N ILE A 94 -12.99 6.32 -3.79
CA ILE A 94 -13.20 5.07 -4.51
C ILE A 94 -14.45 5.24 -5.39
N TYR A 95 -14.26 5.17 -6.70
CA TYR A 95 -15.33 5.28 -7.70
C TYR A 95 -15.83 3.89 -8.11
N SER A 96 -16.33 3.15 -7.12
CA SER A 96 -16.91 1.82 -7.31
C SER A 96 -18.14 1.69 -6.42
N ASN A 97 -19.14 0.92 -6.86
CA ASN A 97 -20.30 0.57 -6.02
C ASN A 97 -19.99 -0.58 -5.04
N GLN A 98 -18.82 -1.22 -5.20
CA GLN A 98 -18.36 -2.30 -4.34
C GLN A 98 -16.84 -2.25 -4.16
N CYS A 99 -16.36 -2.44 -2.94
CA CYS A 99 -14.96 -2.67 -2.66
C CYS A 99 -14.76 -3.62 -1.47
N TYR A 100 -13.54 -4.12 -1.33
CA TYR A 100 -13.13 -5.01 -0.26
C TYR A 100 -11.93 -4.42 0.46
N ILE A 101 -11.96 -4.45 1.78
CA ILE A 101 -10.83 -4.05 2.63
C ILE A 101 -10.06 -5.29 3.05
N HIS A 102 -8.75 -5.21 2.88
CA HIS A 102 -7.77 -6.23 3.18
C HIS A 102 -6.71 -5.66 4.09
N TYR A 103 -6.43 -6.36 5.17
CA TYR A 103 -5.29 -6.09 6.04
C TYR A 103 -4.91 -7.42 6.68
N PRO A 104 -3.63 -7.75 6.92
CA PRO A 104 -2.45 -7.05 6.49
C PRO A 104 -2.27 -7.27 5.00
N TYR A 105 -2.16 -6.17 4.29
CA TYR A 105 -1.59 -6.16 2.98
C TYR A 105 -0.10 -5.89 3.15
N SER A 106 0.75 -6.90 2.97
CA SER A 106 2.19 -6.69 2.86
C SER A 106 2.53 -6.75 1.36
N PRO A 107 2.87 -5.62 0.71
CA PRO A 107 3.21 -5.61 -0.70
C PRO A 107 4.44 -6.49 -0.95
N PRO A 108 4.66 -6.94 -2.20
CA PRO A 108 5.92 -7.56 -2.57
C PRO A 108 7.09 -6.65 -2.22
N ARG A 109 8.05 -7.19 -1.49
CA ARG A 109 9.27 -6.50 -1.06
C ARG A 109 10.45 -7.04 -1.84
N ILE A 110 11.38 -6.17 -2.17
CA ILE A 110 12.67 -6.59 -2.72
C ILE A 110 13.69 -6.46 -1.60
N LEU A 111 14.25 -7.61 -1.23
CA LEU A 111 15.35 -7.67 -0.28
C LEU A 111 16.66 -7.73 -1.04
N ALA A 112 17.62 -6.90 -0.66
CA ALA A 112 18.95 -6.80 -1.25
C ALA A 112 20.03 -6.75 -0.17
N THR A 113 21.26 -7.10 -0.52
CA THR A 113 22.42 -7.14 0.39
C THR A 113 23.68 -7.00 -0.44
N GLY A 114 24.80 -6.63 0.17
CA GLY A 114 26.09 -6.48 -0.49
C GLY A 114 26.51 -5.02 -0.63
N GLU A 115 27.24 -4.74 -1.71
CA GLU A 115 27.78 -3.40 -2.01
C GLU A 115 26.66 -2.40 -2.31
N ASN A 116 26.84 -1.17 -1.83
CA ASN A 116 25.89 -0.08 -2.00
C ASN A 116 26.62 1.28 -2.19
N TYR A 117 27.88 1.26 -2.64
CA TYR A 117 28.69 2.47 -2.74
C TYR A 117 28.10 3.49 -3.72
N ASN A 118 27.22 3.04 -4.62
CA ASN A 118 26.54 3.82 -5.63
C ASN A 118 25.02 3.82 -5.44
N TYR A 119 24.52 3.50 -4.24
CA TYR A 119 23.09 3.43 -3.93
C TYR A 119 22.34 2.33 -4.69
N GLU A 120 23.04 1.31 -5.20
CA GLU A 120 22.48 0.20 -5.99
C GLU A 120 21.51 -0.70 -5.20
N LEU A 121 21.49 -0.59 -3.87
CA LEU A 121 20.50 -1.25 -3.00
C LEU A 121 19.29 -0.36 -2.71
N GLY A 122 19.17 0.82 -3.34
CA GLY A 122 17.99 1.69 -3.21
C GLY A 122 17.85 2.39 -1.86
N GLN A 123 18.89 2.34 -1.02
CA GLN A 123 18.91 3.06 0.26
C GLN A 123 19.23 4.54 0.05
N ASP A 124 18.92 5.35 1.05
CA ASP A 124 19.22 6.80 1.10
C ASP A 124 20.68 7.13 1.47
N ASN A 125 21.53 6.11 1.57
CA ASN A 125 22.94 6.20 1.92
C ASN A 125 23.78 5.23 1.08
N SER A 126 25.10 5.37 1.12
CA SER A 126 26.05 4.59 0.33
C SER A 126 26.77 3.49 1.12
N SER A 127 26.19 3.03 2.24
CA SER A 127 26.82 2.03 3.11
C SER A 127 26.49 0.63 2.61
N SER A 128 27.48 -0.26 2.53
CA SER A 128 27.25 -1.67 2.21
C SER A 128 26.55 -2.39 3.36
N TYR A 129 25.81 -3.45 3.05
CA TYR A 129 25.00 -4.18 4.02
C TYR A 129 25.29 -5.69 3.99
N ASP A 130 25.85 -6.20 5.09
CA ASP A 130 26.10 -7.64 5.30
C ASP A 130 24.81 -8.44 5.63
N LYS A 131 23.71 -7.72 5.88
CA LYS A 131 22.38 -8.29 6.11
C LYS A 131 21.42 -7.74 5.07
N THR A 132 20.37 -8.50 4.78
CA THR A 132 19.32 -8.06 3.86
C THR A 132 18.66 -6.77 4.33
N VAL A 133 18.59 -5.80 3.43
CA VAL A 133 17.78 -4.59 3.53
C VAL A 133 16.68 -4.58 2.50
N GLU A 134 15.61 -3.86 2.78
CA GLU A 134 14.52 -3.67 1.83
C GLU A 134 14.84 -2.48 0.92
N MET A 135 14.90 -2.69 -0.40
CA MET A 135 15.35 -1.65 -1.33
C MET A 135 14.46 -0.42 -1.32
N MET A 136 13.14 -0.60 -1.45
CA MET A 136 12.12 0.44 -1.33
C MET A 136 10.74 -0.22 -1.27
N ASN A 137 9.74 0.54 -0.83
CA ASN A 137 8.35 0.12 -0.91
C ASN A 137 7.84 0.24 -2.35
N TYR A 138 7.52 -0.89 -2.99
CA TYR A 138 6.86 -0.90 -4.29
C TYR A 138 5.34 -0.89 -4.10
N THR A 139 4.67 0.06 -4.75
CA THR A 139 3.20 0.10 -4.78
C THR A 139 2.62 -0.93 -5.71
N GLU A 140 3.41 -1.61 -6.53
CA GLU A 140 2.94 -2.58 -7.52
C GLU A 140 3.67 -3.90 -7.37
N LYS A 141 3.07 -4.98 -7.88
CA LYS A 141 3.76 -6.26 -7.93
C LYS A 141 4.98 -6.16 -8.81
N VAL A 142 6.09 -6.70 -8.32
CA VAL A 142 7.36 -6.75 -9.05
C VAL A 142 7.29 -7.90 -10.03
N LYS A 143 7.46 -7.59 -11.31
CA LYS A 143 7.52 -8.57 -12.40
C LYS A 143 8.93 -9.10 -12.60
N LYS A 144 9.95 -8.23 -12.50
CA LYS A 144 11.35 -8.61 -12.69
C LYS A 144 12.29 -7.66 -11.97
N VAL A 145 13.38 -8.20 -11.45
CA VAL A 145 14.53 -7.44 -10.94
C VAL A 145 15.75 -7.81 -11.77
N MET A 146 16.53 -6.81 -12.17
CA MET A 146 17.76 -6.98 -12.93
C MET A 146 18.85 -6.15 -12.29
N ASN A 147 20.05 -6.71 -12.18
CA ASN A 147 21.22 -6.01 -11.70
C ASN A 147 22.33 -6.12 -12.76
N SER A 148 23.07 -5.02 -12.96
CA SER A 148 24.21 -4.98 -13.89
C SER A 148 25.26 -4.00 -13.38
N GLY A 149 26.31 -4.53 -12.76
CA GLY A 149 27.35 -3.71 -12.14
C GLY A 149 26.76 -2.84 -11.04
N ASN A 150 26.95 -1.52 -11.16
CA ASN A 150 26.58 -0.55 -10.12
C ASN A 150 25.14 -0.04 -10.25
N TYR A 151 24.24 -0.84 -10.83
CA TYR A 151 22.84 -0.47 -11.09
C TYR A 151 21.89 -1.64 -10.83
N THR A 152 20.75 -1.32 -10.24
CA THR A 152 19.60 -2.22 -10.13
C THR A 152 18.40 -1.60 -10.83
N VAL A 153 17.65 -2.42 -11.57
CA VAL A 153 16.45 -2.06 -12.31
C VAL A 153 15.31 -2.99 -11.88
N VAL A 154 14.13 -2.41 -11.64
CA VAL A 154 12.92 -3.14 -11.24
C VAL A 154 11.80 -2.83 -12.23
N LEU A 155 11.23 -3.88 -12.82
CA LEU A 155 10.04 -3.80 -13.66
C LEU A 155 8.85 -4.33 -12.86
N THR A 156 7.78 -3.57 -12.79
CA THR A 156 6.52 -3.98 -12.16
C THR A 156 5.54 -4.58 -13.17
N GLU A 157 4.47 -5.23 -12.70
CA GLU A 157 3.44 -5.82 -13.55
C GLU A 157 2.66 -4.79 -14.37
N ASN A 158 2.56 -3.54 -13.90
CA ASN A 158 1.97 -2.43 -14.67
C ASN A 158 2.96 -1.77 -15.66
N ASN A 159 4.10 -2.41 -15.92
CA ASN A 159 5.17 -1.93 -16.79
C ASN A 159 5.84 -0.61 -16.35
N GLN A 160 5.78 -0.26 -15.06
CA GLN A 160 6.62 0.80 -14.50
C GLN A 160 8.04 0.27 -14.28
N LEU A 161 9.02 1.12 -14.57
CA LEU A 161 10.45 0.81 -14.45
C LEU A 161 11.07 1.73 -13.41
N TYR A 162 11.73 1.14 -12.42
CA TYR A 162 12.47 1.82 -11.36
C TYR A 162 13.95 1.46 -11.51
N TYR A 163 14.85 2.35 -11.11
CA TYR A 163 16.27 2.05 -11.08
C TYR A 163 16.99 2.80 -9.96
N CYS A 164 18.11 2.25 -9.49
CA CYS A 164 19.03 2.87 -8.52
C CYS A 164 20.49 2.49 -8.84
N GLY A 165 21.46 3.34 -8.50
CA GLY A 165 22.87 3.14 -8.90
C GLY A 165 23.63 4.42 -9.29
N TYR A 166 24.85 4.23 -9.84
CA TYR A 166 25.85 5.27 -10.17
C TYR A 166 25.27 6.45 -10.98
N LYS A 167 25.41 7.69 -10.47
CA LYS A 167 24.84 8.93 -11.07
C LYS A 167 23.32 8.89 -11.32
N SER A 168 22.56 8.26 -10.44
CA SER A 168 21.13 8.57 -10.33
C SER A 168 20.93 9.73 -9.33
N SER A 169 20.78 10.96 -9.84
CA SER A 169 19.67 11.73 -9.31
C SER A 169 18.42 10.98 -9.78
N PHE A 170 17.47 10.75 -8.89
CA PHE A 170 16.24 10.05 -9.21
C PHE A 170 15.46 10.84 -10.28
N GLU A 171 15.73 10.62 -11.57
CA GLU A 171 14.93 11.19 -12.64
C GLU A 171 13.74 10.28 -12.82
N ARG A 172 12.71 10.57 -12.01
CA ARG A 172 11.36 10.19 -12.34
C ARG A 172 11.07 10.73 -13.74
N THR A 173 10.92 9.87 -14.72
CA THR A 173 9.90 10.14 -15.73
C THR A 173 8.55 10.08 -14.99
N ASN A 174 8.19 11.25 -14.44
CA ASN A 174 7.00 11.70 -13.71
C ASN A 174 6.90 11.58 -12.18
N GLN A 175 7.01 12.79 -11.56
CA GLN A 175 6.89 13.21 -10.13
C GLN A 175 8.04 12.70 -9.30
N THR A 176 8.67 13.39 -8.30
CA THR A 176 9.79 13.16 -7.28
C THR A 176 9.43 12.56 -5.91
N CYS A 177 10.34 11.79 -5.26
CA CYS A 177 10.18 11.33 -3.85
C CYS A 177 10.00 12.53 -2.92
#